data_AF-A0A914P251-F1
#
_entry.id   AF-A0A914P251-F1
#
_cell.length_a   1.000
_cell.length_b   1.000
_cell.length_c   1.000
_cell.angle_alpha   90.00
_cell.angle_beta   90.00
_cell.angle_gamma   90.00
#
_symmetry.space_group_name_H-M   'P 1'
#
loop_
_entity.id
_entity.type
_entity.pdbx_description
1 polymer ?
#
loop_
_entity_poly.entity_id
_entity_poly.type
_entity_poly.pdbx_seq_one_letter_code
_entity_poly.pdbx_strand_id
1 'polypeptide(L)'
;MIDIAEFYDVKVLKKACDEYLSKMKYNSENVFEFFELSDKYSLEESKKSTNAFICKNFWNLLKSESFKSLPKLLMKNVVAPFLNTLKMEELFEAVFKWTEIQALKKQKLDENLNT
;
A
#
# COMPACT_ATOMS: atom_id res chain seq x y z
N MET A 1 -5.64 -9.35 -15.65
CA MET A 1 -6.65 -8.64 -16.47
C MET A 1 -6.32 -7.17 -16.63
N ILE A 2 -6.04 -6.43 -15.55
CA ILE A 2 -5.65 -5.01 -15.63
C ILE A 2 -4.36 -4.79 -16.44
N ASP A 3 -3.36 -5.69 -16.31
CA ASP A 3 -2.13 -5.64 -17.11
C ASP A 3 -2.38 -5.70 -18.61
N ILE A 4 -3.34 -6.54 -19.03
CA ILE A 4 -3.73 -6.70 -20.42
C ILE A 4 -4.48 -5.45 -20.88
N ALA A 5 -5.39 -4.93 -20.06
CA ALA A 5 -6.14 -3.71 -20.36
C ALA A 5 -5.21 -2.51 -20.58
N GLU A 6 -4.19 -2.35 -19.74
CA GLU A 6 -3.18 -1.30 -19.85
C GLU A 6 -2.31 -1.49 -21.10
N PHE A 7 -1.83 -2.73 -21.34
CA PHE A 7 -0.96 -3.03 -22.48
C PHE A 7 -1.63 -2.77 -23.84
N TYR A 8 -2.93 -3.04 -23.95
CA TYR A 8 -3.70 -2.85 -25.18
C TYR A 8 -4.48 -1.50 -25.23
N ASP A 9 -4.26 -0.58 -24.27
CA ASP A 9 -5.00 0.69 -24.10
C ASP A 9 -6.54 0.53 -24.21
N VAL A 10 -7.07 -0.55 -23.63
CA VAL A 10 -8.50 -0.84 -23.67
C VAL A 10 -9.19 -0.07 -22.54
N LYS A 11 -9.47 1.21 -22.79
CA LYS A 11 -10.06 2.15 -21.82
C LYS A 11 -11.33 1.64 -21.14
N VAL A 12 -12.19 0.93 -21.88
CA VAL A 12 -13.43 0.36 -21.33
C VAL A 12 -13.14 -0.74 -20.30
N LEU A 13 -12.16 -1.60 -20.58
CA LEU A 13 -11.75 -2.66 -19.67
C LEU A 13 -11.06 -2.08 -18.43
N LYS A 14 -10.19 -1.07 -18.61
CA LYS A 14 -9.56 -0.35 -17.50
C LYS A 14 -10.60 0.30 -16.58
N LYS A 15 -11.61 0.97 -17.14
CA LYS A 15 -12.72 1.55 -16.37
C LYS A 15 -13.52 0.48 -15.63
N ALA A 16 -13.85 -0.64 -16.28
CA ALA A 16 -14.56 -1.74 -15.63
C ALA A 16 -13.75 -2.35 -14.47
N CYS A 17 -12.43 -2.47 -14.62
CA CYS A 17 -11.55 -2.89 -13.53
C CYS A 17 -11.54 -1.87 -12.38
N ASP A 18 -11.48 -0.57 -12.68
CA ASP A 18 -11.53 0.48 -11.65
C ASP A 18 -12.85 0.44 -10.87
N GLU A 19 -13.99 0.38 -11.56
CA GLU A 19 -15.31 0.28 -10.94
C GLU A 19 -15.50 -1.01 -10.11
N TYR A 20 -14.85 -2.10 -10.51
CA TYR A 20 -14.90 -3.38 -9.79
C TYR A 20 -14.05 -3.34 -8.53
N LEU A 21 -12.79 -2.91 -8.65
CA LEU A 21 -11.84 -2.81 -7.54
C LEU A 21 -12.33 -1.81 -6.51
N SER A 22 -12.92 -0.67 -6.93
CA SER A 22 -13.42 0.36 -6.02
C SER A 22 -14.53 -0.11 -5.07
N LYS A 23 -15.24 -1.19 -5.44
CA LYS A 23 -16.35 -1.81 -4.69
C LYS A 23 -15.94 -3.06 -3.90
N MET A 24 -14.68 -3.49 -4.01
CA MET A 24 -14.20 -4.65 -3.26
C MET A 24 -14.17 -4.40 -1.76
N LYS A 25 -14.25 -5.48 -0.99
CA LYS A 25 -14.15 -5.42 0.47
C LYS A 25 -12.69 -5.31 0.90
N TYR A 26 -12.30 -4.13 1.37
CA TYR A 26 -10.97 -3.90 1.93
C TYR A 26 -10.85 -4.39 3.37
N ASN A 27 -9.66 -4.84 3.72
CA ASN A 27 -9.24 -5.20 5.07
C ASN A 27 -7.74 -4.87 5.26
N SER A 28 -7.21 -5.19 6.44
CA SER A 28 -5.81 -4.91 6.79
C SER A 28 -4.77 -5.71 6.01
N GLU A 29 -5.19 -6.78 5.35
CA GLU A 29 -4.32 -7.69 4.60
C GLU A 29 -4.17 -7.23 3.15
N ASN A 30 -5.26 -6.73 2.54
CA ASN A 30 -5.34 -6.48 1.10
C ASN A 30 -5.32 -4.99 0.69
N VAL A 31 -5.63 -4.06 1.60
CA VAL A 31 -5.87 -2.66 1.18
C VAL A 31 -4.65 -2.00 0.54
N PHE A 32 -3.46 -2.32 1.03
CA PHE A 32 -2.21 -1.76 0.50
C PHE A 32 -1.87 -2.27 -0.90
N GLU A 33 -2.20 -3.53 -1.19
CA GLU A 33 -2.05 -4.11 -2.53
C GLU A 33 -3.02 -3.43 -3.51
N PHE A 34 -4.29 -3.25 -3.11
CA PHE A 34 -5.24 -2.52 -3.96
C PHE A 34 -4.86 -1.06 -4.15
N PHE A 35 -4.33 -0.41 -3.11
CA PHE A 35 -3.80 0.95 -3.23
C PHE A 35 -2.64 1.02 -4.23
N GLU A 36 -1.67 0.10 -4.13
CA GLU A 36 -0.55 0.00 -5.09
C GLU A 36 -1.03 -0.20 -6.52
N LEU A 37 -1.94 -1.17 -6.74
CA LEU A 37 -2.50 -1.43 -8.07
C LEU A 37 -3.22 -0.19 -8.61
N SER A 38 -4.01 0.48 -7.78
CA SER A 38 -4.73 1.67 -8.19
C SER A 38 -3.81 2.84 -8.56
N ASP A 39 -2.69 2.99 -7.84
CA ASP A 39 -1.67 4.00 -8.15
C ASP A 39 -0.92 3.64 -9.44
N LYS A 40 -0.49 2.37 -9.56
CA LYS A 40 0.26 1.85 -10.71
C LYS A 40 -0.50 1.98 -12.02
N TYR A 41 -1.79 1.66 -12.05
CA TYR A 41 -2.61 1.73 -13.27
C TYR A 41 -3.44 3.01 -13.36
N SER A 42 -3.27 4.00 -12.47
CA SER A 42 -4.06 5.24 -12.47
C SER A 42 -5.59 4.98 -12.45
N LEU A 43 -6.02 4.13 -11.52
CA LEU A 43 -7.42 3.77 -11.29
C LEU A 43 -7.99 4.71 -10.22
N GLU A 44 -8.52 5.85 -10.67
CA GLU A 44 -8.88 6.97 -9.80
C GLU A 44 -9.96 6.64 -8.76
N GLU A 45 -10.99 5.87 -9.13
CA GLU A 45 -12.06 5.51 -8.19
C GLU A 45 -11.55 4.55 -7.11
N SER A 46 -10.77 3.55 -7.51
CA SER A 46 -10.13 2.58 -6.64
C SER A 46 -9.12 3.25 -5.72
N LYS A 47 -8.32 4.17 -6.25
CA LYS A 47 -7.34 4.93 -5.47
C LYS A 47 -8.02 5.80 -4.43
N LYS A 48 -9.13 6.46 -4.79
CA LYS A 48 -9.95 7.22 -3.83
C LYS A 48 -10.55 6.32 -2.76
N SER A 49 -11.11 5.17 -3.15
CA SER A 49 -11.79 4.23 -2.26
C SER A 49 -10.82 3.57 -1.27
N THR A 50 -9.67 3.10 -1.75
CA THR A 50 -8.59 2.54 -0.91
C THR A 50 -7.98 3.59 0.01
N ASN A 51 -7.71 4.80 -0.46
CA ASN A 51 -7.25 5.90 0.40
C ASN A 51 -8.25 6.23 1.50
N ALA A 52 -9.54 6.30 1.19
CA ALA A 52 -10.56 6.58 2.19
C ALA A 52 -10.57 5.49 3.28
N PHE A 53 -10.40 4.22 2.91
CA PHE A 53 -10.27 3.13 3.87
C PHE A 53 -9.00 3.25 4.71
N ILE A 54 -7.85 3.51 4.09
CA ILE A 54 -6.56 3.69 4.78
C ILE A 54 -6.69 4.81 5.80
N CYS A 55 -7.21 5.98 5.41
CA CYS A 55 -7.37 7.11 6.31
C CYS A 55 -8.29 6.82 7.50
N LYS A 56 -9.40 6.12 7.27
CA LYS A 56 -10.34 5.77 8.33
C LYS A 56 -9.75 4.77 9.33
N ASN A 57 -8.89 3.85 8.87
CA ASN A 57 -8.42 2.71 9.66
C ASN A 57 -6.92 2.77 9.98
N PHE A 58 -6.24 3.88 9.67
CA PHE A 58 -4.78 4.00 9.65
C PHE A 58 -4.11 3.42 10.90
N TRP A 59 -4.57 3.82 12.08
CA TRP A 59 -3.99 3.38 13.37
C TRP A 59 -4.12 1.87 13.63
N ASN A 60 -5.15 1.22 13.07
CA ASN A 60 -5.26 -0.23 13.12
C ASN A 60 -4.35 -0.88 12.08
N LEU A 61 -4.21 -0.26 10.90
CA LEU A 61 -3.36 -0.74 9.83
C LEU A 61 -1.87 -0.69 10.19
N LEU A 62 -1.42 0.26 11.02
CA LEU A 62 -0.03 0.31 11.50
C LEU A 62 0.45 -0.98 12.18
N LYS A 63 -0.49 -1.76 12.72
CA LYS A 63 -0.21 -3.03 13.41
C LYS A 63 -0.21 -4.23 12.47
N SER A 64 -0.66 -4.08 11.23
CA SER A 64 -0.81 -5.20 10.29
C SER A 64 0.54 -5.63 9.71
N GLU A 65 0.64 -6.92 9.36
CA GLU A 65 1.81 -7.44 8.65
C GLU A 65 1.96 -6.80 7.25
N SER A 66 0.84 -6.50 6.59
CA SER A 66 0.87 -5.82 5.30
C SER A 66 1.48 -4.42 5.37
N PHE A 67 1.31 -3.69 6.49
CA PHE A 67 2.01 -2.43 6.69
C PHE A 67 3.52 -2.63 6.85
N LYS A 68 3.93 -3.63 7.65
CA LYS A 68 5.34 -3.98 7.88
C LYS A 68 6.05 -4.45 6.62
N SER A 69 5.32 -5.01 5.65
CA SER A 69 5.86 -5.47 4.38
C SER A 69 5.82 -4.43 3.26
N LEU A 70 5.26 -3.22 3.50
CA LEU A 70 5.14 -2.18 2.48
C LEU A 70 6.49 -1.84 1.80
N PRO A 71 6.50 -1.71 0.46
CA PRO A 71 7.59 -1.07 -0.27
C PRO A 71 7.85 0.36 0.21
N LYS A 72 9.11 0.79 0.18
CA LYS A 72 9.53 2.14 0.62
C LYS A 72 8.75 3.28 -0.05
N LEU A 73 8.46 3.13 -1.34
CA LEU A 73 7.73 4.16 -2.10
C LEU A 73 6.29 4.31 -1.58
N LEU A 74 5.59 3.21 -1.36
CA LEU A 74 4.23 3.21 -0.82
C LEU A 74 4.18 3.66 0.63
N MET A 75 5.18 3.28 1.44
CA MET A 75 5.27 3.71 2.84
C MET A 75 5.21 5.23 2.96
N LYS A 76 5.95 5.96 2.12
CA LYS A 76 5.93 7.43 2.09
C LYS A 76 4.52 7.96 1.80
N ASN A 77 3.85 7.40 0.79
CA ASN A 77 2.51 7.86 0.37
C ASN A 77 1.46 7.58 1.44
N VAL A 78 1.54 6.43 2.10
CA VAL A 78 0.62 6.01 3.17
C VAL A 78 0.81 6.85 4.44
N VAL A 79 2.06 7.19 4.78
CA VAL A 79 2.39 7.91 6.03
C VAL A 79 2.26 9.43 5.90
N ALA A 80 2.54 10.00 4.73
CA ALA A 80 2.59 11.45 4.52
C ALA A 80 1.35 12.22 5.04
N PRO A 81 0.10 11.74 4.86
CA PRO A 81 -1.08 12.41 5.38
C PRO A 81 -1.15 12.49 6.91
N PHE A 82 -0.38 11.67 7.63
CA PHE A 82 -0.44 11.53 9.09
C PHE A 82 0.73 12.18 9.83
N LEU A 83 1.71 12.75 9.10
CA LEU A 83 2.94 13.32 9.68
C LEU A 83 2.70 14.46 10.67
N ASN A 84 1.53 15.11 10.65
CA ASN A 84 1.17 16.21 11.56
C ASN A 84 0.02 15.86 12.52
N THR A 85 -0.18 14.57 12.81
CA THR A 85 -1.27 14.12 13.69
C THR A 85 -0.85 14.13 15.16
N LEU A 86 -1.83 14.24 16.07
CA LEU A 86 -1.62 14.22 17.53
C LEU A 86 -1.01 12.90 18.05
N LYS A 87 -1.00 11.85 17.23
CA LYS A 87 -0.48 10.50 17.53
C LYS A 87 0.88 10.26 16.85
N MET A 88 1.72 11.31 16.79
CA MET A 88 3.03 11.24 16.13
C MET A 88 3.93 10.15 16.75
N GLU A 89 3.82 9.90 18.05
CA GLU A 89 4.57 8.83 18.74
C GLU A 89 4.21 7.43 18.21
N GLU A 90 2.93 7.10 18.09
CA GLU A 90 2.45 5.83 17.51
C GLU A 90 2.92 5.67 16.06
N LEU A 91 2.90 6.77 15.30
CA LEU A 91 3.37 6.79 13.91
C LEU A 91 4.88 6.55 13.82
N PHE A 92 5.66 7.24 14.65
CA PHE A 92 7.11 7.11 14.70
C PHE A 92 7.50 5.68 15.07
N GLU A 93 6.87 5.10 16.10
CA GLU A 93 7.13 3.72 16.51
C GLU A 93 6.86 2.73 15.37
N ALA A 94 5.75 2.90 14.64
CA ALA A 94 5.41 2.02 13.52
C ALA A 94 6.40 2.14 12.35
N VAL A 95 6.80 3.36 11.99
CA VAL A 95 7.79 3.61 10.92
C VAL A 95 9.18 3.10 11.32
N PHE A 96 9.55 3.25 12.60
CA PHE A 96 10.80 2.75 13.13
C PHE A 96 10.86 1.21 13.04
N LYS A 97 9.83 0.52 13.53
CA LYS A 97 9.71 -0.95 13.40
C LYS A 97 9.75 -1.42 11.95
N TRP A 98 9.05 -0.72 11.06
CA TRP A 98 9.13 -1.03 9.63
C TRP A 98 10.57 -0.94 9.12
N THR A 99 11.31 0.10 9.51
CA THR A 99 12.70 0.32 9.09
C THR A 99 13.62 -0.81 9.57
N GLU A 100 13.47 -1.26 10.82
CA GLU A 100 14.21 -2.40 11.36
C GLU A 100 13.94 -3.68 10.55
N ILE A 101 12.68 -3.95 10.20
CA ILE A 101 12.30 -5.11 9.39
C ILE A 101 12.94 -5.05 8.00
N GLN A 102 12.95 -3.89 7.36
CA GLN A 102 13.61 -3.74 6.05
C GLN A 102 15.12 -3.96 6.13
N ALA A 103 15.77 -3.48 7.19
CA ALA A 103 17.20 -3.69 7.41
C ALA A 103 17.53 -5.18 7.58
N LEU A 104 16.74 -5.91 8.39
CA LEU A 104 16.90 -7.35 8.59
C LEU A 104 16.68 -8.15 7.30
N LYS A 105 15.67 -7.78 6.49
CA LYS A 105 15.43 -8.41 5.18
C LYS A 105 16.63 -8.24 4.25
N LYS A 106 17.23 -7.05 4.24
CA LYS A 106 18.41 -6.77 3.43
C LYS A 106 19.62 -7.60 3.88
N GLN A 107 19.90 -7.65 5.19
CA GLN A 107 21.00 -8.47 5.72
C GLN A 107 20.86 -9.95 5.35
N LYS A 108 19.67 -10.53 5.53
CA LYS A 108 19.40 -11.93 5.15
C LYS A 108 19.59 -12.18 3.64
N LEU A 109 19.22 -11.21 2.81
CA LEU A 109 19.41 -11.32 1.37
C LEU A 109 20.91 -11.29 1.02
N ASP A 110 21.67 -10.40 1.65
CA ASP A 110 23.11 -10.27 1.44
C ASP A 110 23.86 -11.54 1.91
N GLU A 111 23.43 -12.17 3.01
CA GLU A 111 23.98 -13.46 3.48
C GLU A 111 23.72 -14.59 2.47
N ASN A 112 22.50 -14.70 1.96
CA ASN A 112 22.11 -15.74 0.99
C ASN A 112 22.79 -15.61 -0.38
N LEU A 113 23.27 -14.42 -0.75
CA LEU A 113 23.99 -14.19 -2.02
C LEU A 113 25.49 -14.48 -1.91
N ASN A 114 26.02 -14.60 -0.69
CA ASN A 114 27.43 -14.87 -0.41
C ASN A 114 27.69 -16.33 0.01
N THR A 115 26.69 -17.21 -0.12
CA THR A 115 26.76 -18.66 0.15
C THR A 115 26.53 -19.44 -1.13
#